data_AF-A0A1Y3PDJ8-F1
#
_entry.id   AF-A0A1Y3PDJ8-F1
#
_cell.length_a   1.000
_cell.length_b   1.000
_cell.length_c   1.000
_cell.angle_alpha   90.00
_cell.angle_beta   90.00
_cell.angle_gamma   90.00
#
_symmetry.space_group_name_H-M   'P 1'
#
loop_
_entity.id
_entity.type
_entity.pdbx_description
1 polymer ?
#
loop_
_entity_poly.entity_id
_entity_poly.type
_entity_poly.pdbx_seq_one_letter_code
_entity_poly.pdbx_strand_id
1 'polypeptide(L)'
;MKRFVAIILMLFLLPGLYGCSVGESPKDVANNFLTALQQTDFEKASALVENAEMANEFQQAMDAEEEKAAKAMLSKIAFELGKAEESEDKATVEAKITSLDVGRIVANSMKELMPMAFASVFSDEPDTEEKTQEAVDQYIMNAINDPNAPKTTTEVKINLVKTKDGWKIAEDNEEMLSALVGNVDKLFDF
;
A
#
# COMPACT_ATOMS: atom_id res chain seq x y z
N MET A 1 7.52 48.99 41.07
CA MET A 1 6.82 48.97 39.76
C MET A 1 7.76 49.05 38.55
N LYS A 2 8.97 48.44 38.59
CA LYS A 2 9.89 48.37 37.43
C LYS A 2 10.12 46.95 36.91
N ARG A 3 9.68 45.93 37.67
CA ARG A 3 9.81 44.50 37.29
C ARG A 3 8.55 43.96 36.59
N PHE A 4 7.37 44.53 36.87
CA PHE A 4 6.11 44.14 36.21
C PHE A 4 5.90 44.81 34.85
N VAL A 5 6.54 45.96 34.58
CA VAL A 5 6.45 46.67 33.29
C VAL A 5 7.25 45.94 32.19
N ALA A 6 8.32 45.24 32.57
CA ALA A 6 9.13 44.46 31.62
C ALA A 6 8.44 43.16 31.17
N ILE A 7 7.52 42.61 31.96
CA ILE A 7 6.85 41.34 31.66
C ILE A 7 5.63 41.56 30.75
N ILE A 8 4.94 42.70 30.88
CA ILE A 8 3.77 43.03 30.04
C ILE A 8 4.18 43.51 28.64
N LEU A 9 5.39 44.07 28.49
CA LEU A 9 5.89 44.52 27.18
C LEU A 9 6.44 43.38 26.29
N MET A 10 6.68 42.19 26.86
CA MET A 10 7.15 41.02 26.12
C MET A 10 5.98 40.17 25.57
N LEU A 11 4.75 40.44 26.02
CA LEU A 11 3.54 39.70 25.63
C LEU A 11 2.83 40.29 24.40
N PHE A 12 3.32 41.40 23.85
CA PHE A 12 2.62 42.17 22.79
C PHE A 12 3.36 42.27 21.46
N LEU A 13 4.38 41.44 21.23
CA LEU A 13 5.26 41.53 20.06
C LEU A 13 5.33 40.23 19.24
N LEU A 14 4.17 39.63 18.97
CA LEU A 14 3.98 38.70 17.84
C LEU A 14 2.60 38.86 17.18
N PRO A 15 2.32 39.94 16.44
CA PRO A 15 1.36 39.86 15.36
C PRO A 15 2.12 39.51 14.07
N GLY A 16 1.97 38.28 13.59
CA GLY A 16 2.35 37.91 12.23
C GLY A 16 3.26 36.68 12.15
N LEU A 17 2.63 35.50 12.12
CA LEU A 17 2.95 34.37 11.22
C LEU A 17 1.92 33.26 11.48
N TYR A 18 0.63 33.58 11.31
CA TYR A 18 -0.37 32.54 11.00
C TYR A 18 -0.28 32.29 9.50
N GLY A 19 0.78 31.60 9.11
CA GLY A 19 1.17 31.33 7.72
C GLY A 19 1.81 29.95 7.58
N CYS A 20 1.33 28.97 8.33
CA CYS A 20 1.43 27.55 8.01
C CYS A 20 0.11 26.93 8.47
N SER A 21 -0.72 26.48 7.53
CA SER A 21 -1.87 25.66 7.85
C SER A 21 -1.40 24.48 8.70
N VAL A 22 -1.90 24.38 9.94
CA VAL A 22 -1.67 23.22 10.82
C VAL A 22 -2.43 22.05 10.18
N GLY A 23 -1.73 21.26 9.38
CA GLY A 23 -2.20 20.06 8.70
C GLY A 23 -0.98 19.29 8.20
N GLU A 24 -1.09 17.97 8.14
CA GLU A 24 -0.03 17.10 7.61
C GLU A 24 0.35 17.53 6.18
N SER A 25 1.63 17.54 5.83
CA SER A 25 2.05 17.81 4.45
C SER A 25 1.64 16.64 3.54
N PRO A 26 1.59 16.81 2.20
CA PRO A 26 1.33 15.71 1.28
C PRO A 26 2.28 14.53 1.47
N LYS A 27 3.55 14.81 1.78
CA LYS A 27 4.55 13.80 2.07
C LYS A 27 4.27 13.05 3.38
N ASP A 28 3.78 13.74 4.40
CA ASP A 28 3.37 13.12 5.67
C ASP A 28 2.16 12.19 5.46
N VAL A 29 1.15 12.65 4.71
CA VAL A 29 -0.05 11.85 4.40
C VAL A 29 0.32 10.61 3.58
N ALA A 30 1.16 10.75 2.55
CA ALA A 30 1.66 9.62 1.77
C ALA A 30 2.44 8.62 2.63
N ASN A 31 3.30 9.11 3.53
CA ASN A 31 4.04 8.26 4.46
C ASN A 31 3.09 7.50 5.40
N ASN A 32 2.12 8.20 5.99
CA ASN A 32 1.16 7.63 6.91
C ASN A 32 0.28 6.56 6.23
N PHE A 33 -0.13 6.80 4.99
CA PHE A 33 -0.92 5.88 4.20
C PHE A 33 -0.14 4.59 3.89
N LEU A 34 1.07 4.70 3.33
CA LEU A 34 1.90 3.53 3.05
C LEU A 34 2.30 2.77 4.33
N THR A 35 2.55 3.50 5.43
CA THR A 35 2.82 2.88 6.74
C THR A 35 1.61 2.12 7.27
N ALA A 36 0.40 2.69 7.16
CA ALA A 36 -0.82 2.02 7.57
C ALA A 36 -1.02 0.72 6.80
N LEU A 37 -0.83 0.75 5.47
CA LEU A 37 -0.90 -0.46 4.64
C LEU A 37 0.18 -1.49 5.02
N GLN A 38 1.43 -1.06 5.21
CA GLN A 38 2.50 -1.94 5.70
C GLN A 38 2.16 -2.59 7.05
N GLN A 39 1.46 -1.87 7.93
CA GLN A 39 1.00 -2.37 9.22
C GLN A 39 -0.33 -3.12 9.15
N THR A 40 -0.92 -3.26 7.96
CA THR A 40 -2.24 -3.85 7.72
C THR A 40 -3.37 -3.16 8.49
N ASP A 41 -3.19 -1.87 8.79
CA ASP A 41 -4.15 -0.98 9.44
C ASP A 41 -5.04 -0.32 8.39
N PHE A 42 -5.98 -1.11 7.86
CA PHE A 42 -6.90 -0.68 6.81
C PHE A 42 -7.83 0.44 7.27
N GLU A 43 -8.21 0.49 8.55
CA GLU A 43 -9.01 1.59 9.10
C GLU A 43 -8.27 2.93 8.98
N LYS A 44 -6.99 2.96 9.34
CA LYS A 44 -6.15 4.15 9.21
C LYS A 44 -5.88 4.49 7.74
N ALA A 45 -5.67 3.50 6.87
CA ALA A 45 -5.48 3.74 5.44
C ALA A 45 -6.74 4.35 4.80
N SER A 46 -7.93 3.79 5.07
CA SER A 46 -9.23 4.33 4.61
C SER A 46 -9.48 5.75 5.12
N ALA A 47 -9.01 6.11 6.30
CA ALA A 47 -9.16 7.47 6.82
C ALA A 47 -8.32 8.51 6.04
N LEU A 48 -7.34 8.09 5.24
CA LEU A 48 -6.41 8.98 4.53
C LEU A 48 -6.75 9.17 3.04
N VAL A 49 -7.72 8.44 2.50
CA VAL A 49 -8.17 8.60 1.09
C VAL A 49 -9.31 9.62 0.99
N GLU A 50 -9.47 10.25 -0.18
CA GLU A 50 -10.54 11.23 -0.41
C GLU A 50 -11.91 10.57 -0.68
N ASN A 51 -11.88 9.39 -1.30
CA ASN A 51 -13.05 8.75 -1.90
C ASN A 51 -13.57 7.61 -1.01
N ALA A 52 -14.89 7.57 -0.83
CA ALA A 52 -15.55 6.57 -0.01
C ALA A 52 -15.58 5.16 -0.64
N GLU A 53 -15.61 5.03 -1.96
CA GLU A 53 -15.48 3.77 -2.70
C GLU A 53 -14.10 3.14 -2.49
N MET A 54 -13.01 3.91 -2.67
CA MET A 54 -11.65 3.46 -2.35
C MET A 54 -11.51 3.10 -0.86
N ALA A 55 -12.13 3.88 0.03
CA ALA A 55 -12.15 3.55 1.46
C ALA A 55 -12.90 2.25 1.75
N ASN A 56 -13.97 1.97 1.02
CA ASN A 56 -14.78 0.75 1.14
C ASN A 56 -14.07 -0.47 0.59
N GLU A 57 -13.24 -0.34 -0.45
CA GLU A 57 -12.42 -1.45 -0.96
C GLU A 57 -11.49 -2.02 0.11
N PHE A 58 -10.85 -1.16 0.90
CA PHE A 58 -10.04 -1.60 2.06
C PHE A 58 -10.86 -2.24 3.19
N GLN A 59 -12.18 -2.03 3.21
CA GLN A 59 -13.10 -2.54 4.22
C GLN A 59 -13.96 -3.70 3.70
N GLN A 60 -13.85 -4.06 2.43
CA GLN A 60 -14.59 -5.19 1.87
C GLN A 60 -14.14 -6.48 2.53
N ALA A 61 -15.11 -7.35 2.80
CA ALA A 61 -14.84 -8.68 3.31
C ALA A 61 -14.21 -9.51 2.19
N MET A 62 -12.90 -9.74 2.30
CA MET A 62 -12.20 -10.77 1.55
C MET A 62 -12.49 -12.13 2.18
N ASP A 63 -12.31 -13.22 1.44
CA ASP A 63 -12.23 -14.52 2.11
C ASP A 63 -10.99 -14.59 3.01
N ALA A 64 -10.99 -15.53 3.97
CA ALA A 64 -9.94 -15.60 4.98
C ALA A 64 -8.54 -15.91 4.41
N GLU A 65 -8.47 -16.54 3.24
CA GLU A 65 -7.22 -16.92 2.60
C GLU A 65 -6.66 -15.75 1.77
N GLU A 66 -7.51 -15.09 0.99
CA GLU A 66 -7.22 -13.84 0.30
C GLU A 66 -6.78 -12.74 1.27
N GLU A 67 -7.48 -12.58 2.41
CA GLU A 67 -7.10 -11.61 3.45
C GLU A 67 -5.71 -11.93 4.01
N LYS A 68 -5.42 -13.21 4.26
CA LYS A 68 -4.12 -13.66 4.76
C LYS A 68 -3.00 -13.41 3.75
N ALA A 69 -3.24 -13.67 2.47
CA ALA A 69 -2.30 -13.41 1.39
C ALA A 69 -2.03 -11.91 1.26
N ALA A 70 -3.09 -11.08 1.19
CA ALA A 70 -2.98 -9.62 1.10
C ALA A 70 -2.17 -9.03 2.27
N LYS A 71 -2.48 -9.43 3.51
CA LYS A 71 -1.73 -9.00 4.69
C LYS A 71 -0.27 -9.44 4.65
N ALA A 72 0.01 -10.67 4.21
CA ALA A 72 1.37 -11.17 4.09
C ALA A 72 2.17 -10.39 3.03
N MET A 73 1.55 -10.00 1.91
CA MET A 73 2.18 -9.16 0.89
C MET A 73 2.44 -7.74 1.39
N LEU A 74 1.41 -7.08 1.96
CA LEU A 74 1.50 -5.70 2.43
C LEU A 74 2.51 -5.54 3.57
N SER A 75 2.57 -6.48 4.53
CA SER A 75 3.55 -6.43 5.61
C SER A 75 5.02 -6.55 5.16
N LYS A 76 5.25 -6.99 3.91
CA LYS A 76 6.59 -7.14 3.31
C LYS A 76 6.99 -5.96 2.44
N ILE A 77 6.12 -4.97 2.25
CA ILE A 77 6.47 -3.78 1.47
C ILE A 77 7.54 -2.98 2.20
N ALA A 78 8.39 -2.32 1.42
CA ALA A 78 9.26 -1.25 1.87
C ALA A 78 9.11 -0.09 0.91
N PHE A 79 9.21 1.15 1.40
CA PHE A 79 9.06 2.31 0.54
C PHE A 79 10.01 3.43 0.91
N GLU A 80 10.36 4.24 -0.08
CA GLU A 80 11.14 5.47 0.07
C GLU A 80 10.41 6.61 -0.63
N LEU A 81 10.16 7.71 0.10
CA LEU A 81 9.49 8.89 -0.47
C LEU A 81 10.51 9.90 -1.01
N GLY A 82 10.35 10.25 -2.28
CA GLY A 82 11.12 11.24 -3.02
C GLY A 82 10.60 12.66 -2.83
N LYS A 83 10.62 13.44 -3.91
CA LYS A 83 10.17 14.84 -3.90
C LYS A 83 8.65 14.92 -3.82
N ALA A 84 8.17 16.01 -3.24
CA ALA A 84 6.78 16.42 -3.30
C ALA A 84 6.68 17.69 -4.16
N GLU A 85 5.77 17.68 -5.12
CA GLU A 85 5.39 18.85 -5.92
C GLU A 85 3.97 19.24 -5.52
N GLU A 86 3.77 20.49 -5.14
CA GLU A 86 2.48 21.00 -4.66
C GLU A 86 1.96 22.12 -5.57
N SER A 87 0.69 22.00 -5.97
CA SER A 87 -0.14 23.10 -6.45
C SER A 87 -1.21 23.43 -5.40
N GLU A 88 -2.01 24.47 -5.64
CA GLU A 88 -2.95 25.02 -4.65
C GLU A 88 -3.85 23.96 -3.99
N ASP A 89 -4.39 23.03 -4.79
CA ASP A 89 -5.34 21.99 -4.41
C ASP A 89 -4.87 20.55 -4.69
N LYS A 90 -3.70 20.36 -5.32
CA LYS A 90 -3.16 19.04 -5.69
C LYS A 90 -1.70 18.92 -5.29
N ALA A 91 -1.26 17.69 -5.05
CA ALA A 91 0.15 17.40 -4.84
C ALA A 91 0.50 16.04 -5.42
N THR A 92 1.77 15.89 -5.80
CA THR A 92 2.32 14.62 -6.24
C THR A 92 3.58 14.31 -5.44
N VAL A 93 3.64 13.14 -4.83
CA VAL A 93 4.80 12.65 -4.08
C VAL A 93 5.42 11.49 -4.84
N GLU A 94 6.67 11.61 -5.24
CA GLU A 94 7.42 10.49 -5.82
C GLU A 94 7.67 9.42 -4.76
N ALA A 95 7.54 8.14 -5.12
CA ALA A 95 7.84 7.03 -4.22
C ALA A 95 8.54 5.88 -4.96
N LYS A 96 9.41 5.18 -4.25
CA LYS A 96 9.92 3.86 -4.63
C LYS A 96 9.26 2.83 -3.74
N ILE A 97 8.45 1.95 -4.31
CA ILE A 97 7.78 0.87 -3.58
C ILE A 97 8.47 -0.44 -3.94
N THR A 98 9.01 -1.12 -2.93
CA THR A 98 9.53 -2.47 -3.04
C THR A 98 8.54 -3.45 -2.44
N SER A 99 8.05 -4.38 -3.24
CA SER A 99 7.06 -5.39 -2.86
C SER A 99 7.48 -6.77 -3.38
N LEU A 100 6.69 -7.80 -3.09
CA LEU A 100 6.91 -9.12 -3.68
C LEU A 100 6.76 -9.04 -5.20
N ASP A 101 7.61 -9.77 -5.92
CA ASP A 101 7.46 -9.95 -7.36
C ASP A 101 6.51 -11.12 -7.61
N VAL A 102 5.22 -10.82 -7.62
CA VAL A 102 4.16 -11.81 -7.79
C VAL A 102 4.30 -12.53 -9.14
N GLY A 103 4.73 -11.83 -10.19
CA GLY A 103 5.01 -12.44 -11.49
C GLY A 103 6.08 -13.54 -11.43
N ARG A 104 7.20 -13.28 -10.76
CA ARG A 104 8.23 -14.30 -10.53
C ARG A 104 7.76 -15.40 -9.59
N ILE A 105 6.96 -15.09 -8.56
CA ILE A 105 6.37 -16.10 -7.68
C ILE A 105 5.51 -17.05 -8.51
N VAL A 106 4.53 -16.54 -9.25
CA VAL A 106 3.63 -17.34 -10.10
C VAL A 106 4.42 -18.14 -11.13
N ALA A 107 5.38 -17.52 -11.83
CA ALA A 107 6.21 -18.20 -12.82
C ALA A 107 7.06 -19.34 -12.21
N ASN A 108 7.54 -19.19 -10.98
CA ASN A 108 8.26 -20.24 -10.28
C ASN A 108 7.30 -21.35 -9.79
N SER A 109 6.14 -20.98 -9.24
CA SER A 109 5.10 -21.94 -8.84
C SER A 109 4.65 -22.80 -10.01
N MET A 110 4.41 -22.22 -11.18
CA MET A 110 4.04 -22.98 -12.38
C MET A 110 5.10 -23.99 -12.80
N LYS A 111 6.40 -23.65 -12.68
CA LYS A 111 7.50 -24.59 -13.03
C LYS A 111 7.55 -25.78 -12.09
N GLU A 112 7.35 -25.55 -10.80
CA GLU A 112 7.45 -26.58 -9.76
C GLU A 112 6.19 -27.46 -9.72
N LEU A 113 5.02 -26.89 -9.99
CA LEU A 113 3.73 -27.59 -9.93
C LEU A 113 3.32 -28.24 -11.26
N MET A 114 3.86 -27.81 -12.39
CA MET A 114 3.54 -28.39 -13.71
C MET A 114 3.68 -29.92 -13.78
N PRO A 115 4.77 -30.53 -13.27
CA PRO A 115 4.90 -31.99 -13.26
C PRO A 115 3.77 -32.67 -12.47
N MET A 116 3.35 -32.08 -11.34
CA MET A 116 2.25 -32.58 -10.52
C MET A 116 0.91 -32.46 -11.25
N ALA A 117 0.65 -31.30 -11.88
CA ALA A 117 -0.55 -31.06 -12.66
C ALA A 117 -0.64 -31.99 -13.89
N PHE A 118 0.48 -32.33 -14.52
CA PHE A 118 0.48 -33.34 -15.58
C PHE A 118 0.20 -34.74 -15.05
N ALA A 119 0.76 -35.11 -13.89
CA ALA A 119 0.51 -36.42 -13.30
C ALA A 119 -0.96 -36.57 -12.87
N SER A 120 -1.60 -35.51 -12.38
CA SER A 120 -3.01 -35.54 -11.97
C SER A 120 -3.98 -35.80 -13.12
N VAL A 121 -3.68 -35.33 -14.34
CA VAL A 121 -4.50 -35.61 -15.54
C VAL A 121 -4.53 -37.10 -15.89
N PHE A 122 -3.52 -37.88 -15.49
CA PHE A 122 -3.47 -39.33 -15.69
C PHE A 122 -3.92 -40.14 -14.46
N SER A 123 -4.41 -39.47 -13.42
CA SER A 123 -4.89 -40.10 -12.18
C SER A 123 -6.38 -40.39 -12.26
N ASP A 124 -6.77 -41.63 -11.97
CA ASP A 124 -8.17 -42.03 -11.80
C ASP A 124 -8.65 -41.88 -10.34
N GLU A 125 -7.83 -41.30 -9.45
CA GLU A 125 -8.23 -41.10 -8.05
C GLU A 125 -9.35 -40.06 -7.95
N PRO A 126 -10.44 -40.35 -7.19
CA PRO A 126 -11.38 -39.32 -6.82
C PRO A 126 -10.65 -38.23 -6.01
N ASP A 127 -11.07 -36.98 -6.20
CA ASP A 127 -10.56 -35.78 -5.52
C ASP A 127 -9.16 -35.31 -5.95
N THR A 128 -8.62 -35.85 -7.06
CA THR A 128 -7.29 -35.42 -7.56
C THR A 128 -7.26 -33.91 -7.88
N GLU A 129 -8.33 -33.35 -8.44
CA GLU A 129 -8.41 -31.93 -8.78
C GLU A 129 -8.36 -31.04 -7.53
N GLU A 130 -9.14 -31.36 -6.49
CA GLU A 130 -9.17 -30.62 -5.23
C GLU A 130 -7.81 -30.65 -4.52
N LYS A 131 -7.18 -31.83 -4.41
CA LYS A 131 -5.83 -31.97 -3.84
C LYS A 131 -4.78 -31.17 -4.62
N THR A 132 -4.95 -31.08 -5.94
CA THR A 132 -4.03 -30.30 -6.79
C THR A 132 -4.21 -28.80 -6.52
N GLN A 133 -5.44 -28.32 -6.35
CA GLN A 133 -5.71 -26.92 -5.99
C GLN A 133 -5.15 -26.58 -4.60
N GLU A 134 -5.41 -27.41 -3.58
CA GLU A 134 -4.85 -27.20 -2.24
C GLU A 134 -3.31 -27.14 -2.26
N ALA A 135 -2.66 -27.98 -3.08
CA ALA A 135 -1.21 -27.96 -3.24
C ALA A 135 -0.71 -26.67 -3.90
N VAL A 136 -1.46 -26.13 -4.88
CA VAL A 136 -1.16 -24.84 -5.52
C VAL A 136 -1.25 -23.70 -4.50
N ASP A 137 -2.34 -23.63 -3.74
CA ASP A 137 -2.58 -22.56 -2.77
C ASP A 137 -1.51 -22.58 -1.66
N GLN A 138 -1.22 -23.77 -1.12
CA GLN A 138 -0.13 -23.93 -0.14
C GLN A 138 1.22 -23.52 -0.72
N TYR A 139 1.52 -23.87 -1.97
CA TYR A 139 2.80 -23.51 -2.59
C TYR A 139 2.92 -21.99 -2.75
N ILE A 140 1.87 -21.32 -3.24
CA ILE A 140 1.83 -19.86 -3.39
C ILE A 140 2.00 -19.19 -2.02
N MET A 141 1.26 -19.64 -1.01
CA MET A 141 1.38 -19.10 0.35
C MET A 141 2.77 -19.31 0.94
N ASN A 142 3.42 -20.45 0.69
CA ASN A 142 4.80 -20.68 1.09
C ASN A 142 5.76 -19.73 0.36
N ALA A 143 5.58 -19.53 -0.93
CA ALA A 143 6.41 -18.62 -1.73
C ALA A 143 6.25 -17.15 -1.30
N ILE A 144 5.04 -16.71 -0.93
CA ILE A 144 4.79 -15.38 -0.36
C ILE A 144 5.51 -15.24 0.98
N ASN A 145 5.46 -16.27 1.82
CA ASN A 145 6.02 -16.23 3.16
C ASN A 145 7.54 -16.44 3.21
N ASP A 146 8.16 -16.95 2.15
CA ASP A 146 9.61 -17.14 2.05
C ASP A 146 10.38 -15.84 2.38
N PRO A 147 11.36 -15.85 3.31
CA PRO A 147 12.18 -14.68 3.60
C PRO A 147 13.00 -14.21 2.40
N ASN A 148 13.28 -15.09 1.43
CA ASN A 148 14.00 -14.83 0.19
C ASN A 148 13.05 -14.73 -1.02
N ALA A 149 11.74 -14.59 -0.78
CA ALA A 149 10.77 -14.38 -1.84
C ALA A 149 11.25 -13.26 -2.80
N PRO A 150 11.14 -13.45 -4.12
CA PRO A 150 11.62 -12.47 -5.08
C PRO A 150 10.88 -11.14 -4.86
N LYS A 151 11.62 -10.03 -4.97
CA LYS A 151 11.09 -8.68 -4.79
C LYS A 151 11.33 -7.83 -6.02
N THR A 152 10.40 -6.93 -6.29
CA THR A 152 10.50 -5.91 -7.34
C THR A 152 10.38 -4.53 -6.73
N THR A 153 10.95 -3.52 -7.40
CA THR A 153 10.85 -2.11 -7.00
C THR A 153 10.25 -1.31 -8.14
N THR A 154 9.14 -0.63 -7.87
CA THR A 154 8.46 0.26 -8.83
C THR A 154 8.61 1.71 -8.37
N GLU A 155 9.03 2.59 -9.28
CA GLU A 155 8.94 4.03 -9.09
C GLU A 155 7.53 4.49 -9.47
N VAL A 156 6.84 5.14 -8.54
CA VAL A 156 5.45 5.60 -8.71
C VAL A 156 5.30 7.05 -8.29
N LYS A 157 4.19 7.66 -8.72
CA LYS A 157 3.74 8.97 -8.26
C LYS A 157 2.47 8.80 -7.44
N ILE A 158 2.49 9.32 -6.22
CA ILE A 158 1.34 9.31 -5.32
C ILE A 158 0.65 10.66 -5.44
N ASN A 159 -0.56 10.65 -5.97
CA ASN A 159 -1.38 11.84 -6.15
C ASN A 159 -2.20 12.11 -4.89
N LEU A 160 -2.23 13.36 -4.48
CA LEU A 160 -2.98 13.85 -3.33
C LEU A 160 -3.80 15.07 -3.72
N VAL A 161 -4.90 15.26 -2.99
CA VAL A 161 -5.83 16.37 -3.14
C VAL A 161 -6.07 17.06 -1.81
N LYS A 162 -6.22 18.38 -1.84
CA LYS A 162 -6.50 19.18 -0.66
C LYS A 162 -8.00 19.24 -0.42
N THR A 163 -8.45 18.67 0.69
CA THR A 163 -9.85 18.71 1.14
C THR A 163 -10.02 19.74 2.26
N LYS A 164 -11.27 19.95 2.70
CA LYS A 164 -11.58 20.73 3.91
C LYS A 164 -10.91 20.18 5.18
N ASP A 165 -10.60 18.88 5.20
CA ASP A 165 -10.04 18.15 6.35
C ASP A 165 -8.51 17.97 6.22
N GLY A 166 -7.88 18.61 5.22
CA GLY A 166 -6.46 18.48 4.91
C GLY A 166 -6.19 17.67 3.64
N TRP A 167 -4.93 17.30 3.43
CA TRP A 167 -4.53 16.47 2.29
C TRP A 167 -5.06 15.04 2.42
N LYS A 168 -5.45 14.45 1.30
CA LYS A 168 -5.91 13.06 1.17
C LYS A 168 -5.26 12.41 -0.05
N ILE A 169 -5.11 11.09 -0.01
CA ILE A 169 -4.75 10.30 -1.20
C ILE A 169 -5.89 10.43 -2.21
N ALA A 170 -5.56 10.84 -3.43
CA ALA A 170 -6.51 11.02 -4.51
C ALA A 170 -6.92 9.67 -5.15
N GLU A 171 -7.99 9.66 -5.93
CA GLU A 171 -8.45 8.45 -6.62
C GLU A 171 -7.46 7.92 -7.67
N ASP A 172 -6.72 8.81 -8.34
CA ASP A 172 -5.85 8.52 -9.48
C ASP A 172 -4.48 7.95 -9.06
N ASN A 173 -4.49 6.79 -8.41
CA ASN A 173 -3.30 6.14 -7.83
C ASN A 173 -3.16 4.64 -8.18
N GLU A 174 -3.75 4.19 -9.29
CA GLU A 174 -3.74 2.78 -9.72
C GLU A 174 -2.32 2.18 -9.79
N GLU A 175 -1.33 2.93 -10.29
CA GLU A 175 0.05 2.45 -10.38
C GLU A 175 0.68 2.21 -9.00
N MET A 176 0.37 3.07 -8.02
CA MET A 176 0.80 2.89 -6.64
C MET A 176 0.12 1.67 -6.01
N LEU A 177 -1.19 1.50 -6.21
CA LEU A 177 -1.95 0.35 -5.71
C LEU A 177 -1.44 -0.97 -6.31
N SER A 178 -1.22 -1.00 -7.62
CA SER A 178 -0.60 -2.12 -8.34
C SER A 178 0.79 -2.46 -7.77
N ALA A 179 1.64 -1.46 -7.56
CA ALA A 179 2.98 -1.66 -7.02
C ALA A 179 2.98 -2.28 -5.60
N LEU A 180 1.99 -1.97 -4.76
CA LEU A 180 1.86 -2.51 -3.40
C LEU A 180 1.61 -4.02 -3.38
N VAL A 181 0.90 -4.54 -4.38
CA VAL A 181 0.55 -5.97 -4.50
C VAL A 181 1.40 -6.69 -5.57
N GLY A 182 2.57 -6.14 -5.88
CA GLY A 182 3.53 -6.80 -6.76
C GLY A 182 3.21 -6.78 -8.24
N ASN A 183 2.40 -5.81 -8.69
CA ASN A 183 1.93 -5.66 -10.06
C ASN A 183 1.16 -6.88 -10.59
N VAL A 184 0.32 -7.48 -9.74
CA VAL A 184 -0.45 -8.69 -10.07
C VAL A 184 -1.40 -8.49 -11.26
N ASP A 185 -1.98 -7.29 -11.38
CA ASP A 185 -2.84 -6.86 -12.50
C ASP A 185 -2.14 -7.04 -13.85
N LYS A 186 -0.85 -6.68 -13.92
CA LYS A 186 -0.05 -6.76 -15.16
C LYS A 186 0.26 -8.19 -15.61
N LEU A 187 -0.07 -9.20 -14.80
CA LEU A 187 0.11 -10.61 -15.18
C LEU A 187 -0.98 -11.11 -16.13
N PHE A 188 -2.14 -10.45 -16.15
CA PHE A 188 -3.32 -10.89 -16.90
C PHE A 188 -3.70 -9.96 -18.05
N ASP A 189 -2.95 -8.86 -18.25
CA ASP A 189 -3.09 -7.90 -19.35
C ASP A 189 -2.53 -8.44 -20.70
N PHE A 190 -3.08 -9.56 -21.19
CA PHE A 190 -2.76 -10.14 -22.51
C PHE A 190 -3.68 -9.67 -23.64
#